data_AF-A0A7Y2BI08-F1
#
_entry.id   AF-A0A7Y2BI08-F1
#
_cell.length_a   1.000
_cell.length_b   1.000
_cell.length_c   1.000
_cell.angle_alpha   90.00
_cell.angle_beta   90.00
_cell.angle_gamma   90.00
#
_symmetry.space_group_name_H-M   'P 1'
#
loop_
_entity.id
_entity.type
_entity.pdbx_description
1 polymer ?
#
loop_
_entity_poly.entity_id
_entity_poly.type
_entity_poly.pdbx_seq_one_letter_code
_entity_poly.pdbx_strand_id
1 'polypeptide(L)'
;MKLQMPIISMAALLLISACTKDGAAPSSQTAPVAPPPNEATTIAEEAYIYAFPMMENYRTMYVQAIDRTAPGYMGGFNELMHKSELLGPEFKDIVRPNNDTMYSFAWLDLRAQPIVVTVPEIKNRYYSIQLIDMFTHNFDYIGTRSTGTEAGSYVIAGPEWRGTKPRDAKAVFQGESSFVYCVIRTEVGGPDDVAAVVAVQKRYRLTPLNVFLGRSGAPAAAGITFPAYDPSRAKSAAFIDLLNFLLTEVVVAPEEEELMGRFSRIGIRAGAMGASRSLSPELRDALDQGVGQGMVAIDKAAYDPSQLQGVTVREGRGWQGLAGIFGPGDVMRTQYL
;
A
#
# COMPACT_ATOMS: atom_id res chain seq x y z
N MET A 1 85.18 24.95 24.61
CA MET A 1 86.10 25.14 23.47
C MET A 1 85.31 25.88 22.39
N LYS A 2 85.70 27.12 22.09
CA LYS A 2 85.07 28.01 21.11
C LYS A 2 85.37 27.53 19.69
N LEU A 3 84.43 27.70 18.75
CA LEU A 3 84.71 28.23 17.40
C LEU A 3 83.42 28.86 16.83
N GLN A 4 83.58 29.95 16.10
CA GLN A 4 82.57 30.97 15.75
C GLN A 4 81.97 30.81 14.33
N MET A 5 80.71 31.32 14.20
CA MET A 5 80.07 32.12 13.12
C MET A 5 79.84 31.52 11.71
N PRO A 6 78.87 32.04 10.90
CA PRO A 6 78.14 33.32 11.01
C PRO A 6 76.59 33.27 10.85
N ILE A 7 76.03 34.47 11.03
CA ILE A 7 74.63 34.92 11.05
C ILE A 7 74.01 34.88 9.65
N ILE A 8 72.77 34.37 9.52
CA ILE A 8 71.81 34.77 8.47
C ILE A 8 70.42 34.90 9.12
N SER A 9 69.89 36.12 9.14
CA SER A 9 68.51 36.43 9.49
C SER A 9 67.56 35.92 8.40
N MET A 10 66.49 35.21 8.76
CA MET A 10 65.37 34.96 7.86
C MET A 10 64.05 35.19 8.62
N ALA A 11 63.34 36.24 8.19
CA ALA A 11 62.03 36.62 8.69
C ALA A 11 60.98 35.60 8.20
N ALA A 12 60.19 35.07 9.14
CA ALA A 12 59.03 34.24 8.81
C ALA A 12 57.78 35.12 8.74
N LEU A 13 57.30 35.34 7.50
CA LEU A 13 56.01 35.99 7.21
C LEU A 13 54.88 34.97 7.40
N LEU A 14 53.90 35.33 8.24
CA LEU A 14 52.61 34.64 8.39
C LEU A 14 51.75 34.88 7.13
N LEU A 15 51.48 33.80 6.39
CA LEU A 15 50.50 33.79 5.29
C LEU A 15 49.10 33.50 5.85
N ILE A 16 48.24 34.51 5.80
CA ILE A 16 46.80 34.39 6.05
C ILE A 16 46.17 33.89 4.75
N SER A 17 45.77 32.62 4.70
CA SER A 17 45.05 32.05 3.55
C SER A 17 43.58 32.48 3.64
N ALA A 18 43.15 33.29 2.68
CA ALA A 18 41.77 33.72 2.52
C ALA A 18 40.90 32.53 2.08
N CYS A 19 39.83 32.23 2.83
CA CYS A 19 38.78 31.32 2.40
C CYS A 19 37.93 32.01 1.32
N THR A 20 38.07 31.59 0.07
CA THR A 20 37.13 31.90 -1.00
C THR A 20 35.80 31.21 -0.72
N LYS A 21 34.75 32.03 -0.76
CA LYS A 21 33.38 31.69 -0.40
C LYS A 21 32.63 31.28 -1.67
N ASP A 22 32.97 30.11 -2.23
CA ASP A 22 32.20 29.50 -3.31
C ASP A 22 31.03 28.69 -2.71
N GLY A 23 30.07 29.40 -2.15
CA GLY A 23 28.77 28.85 -1.82
C GLY A 23 27.93 28.79 -3.09
N ALA A 24 27.88 27.63 -3.73
CA ALA A 24 26.84 27.35 -4.73
C ALA A 24 25.48 27.53 -4.06
N ALA A 25 24.74 28.56 -4.48
CA ALA A 25 23.36 28.74 -4.08
C ALA A 25 22.56 27.50 -4.53
N PRO A 26 21.63 26.99 -3.71
CA PRO A 26 20.70 25.98 -4.19
C PRO A 26 19.97 26.56 -5.39
N SER A 27 20.03 25.87 -6.53
CA SER A 27 19.25 26.19 -7.70
C SER A 27 17.79 26.26 -7.27
N SER A 28 17.22 27.46 -7.30
CA SER A 28 15.79 27.67 -7.19
C SER A 28 15.12 26.89 -8.32
N GLN A 29 14.64 25.68 -8.01
CA GLN A 29 13.73 24.97 -8.89
C GLN A 29 12.50 25.86 -9.04
N THR A 30 12.40 26.56 -10.17
CA THR A 30 11.16 27.19 -10.59
C THR A 30 10.06 26.15 -10.49
N ALA A 31 9.01 26.46 -9.74
CA ALA A 31 7.84 25.60 -9.66
C ALA A 31 7.42 25.21 -11.09
N PRO A 32 7.14 23.92 -11.36
CA PRO A 32 6.72 23.49 -12.68
C PRO A 32 5.57 24.38 -13.17
N VAL A 33 5.68 24.89 -14.39
CA VAL A 33 4.60 25.67 -15.01
C VAL A 33 3.36 24.77 -15.06
N ALA A 34 2.24 25.29 -14.55
CA ALA A 34 0.99 24.53 -14.55
C ALA A 34 0.59 24.15 -15.99
N PRO A 35 0.08 22.92 -16.20
CA PRO A 35 -0.35 22.49 -17.53
C PRO A 35 -1.55 23.32 -18.02
N PRO A 36 -1.73 23.47 -19.35
CA PRO A 36 -2.96 23.98 -19.91
C PRO A 36 -4.16 23.09 -19.49
N PRO A 37 -5.38 23.65 -19.40
CA PRO A 37 -6.54 22.92 -18.84
C PRO A 37 -6.85 21.58 -19.51
N ASN A 38 -6.74 21.47 -20.83
CA ASN A 38 -6.98 20.21 -21.55
C ASN A 38 -5.99 19.12 -21.14
N GLU A 39 -4.72 19.47 -20.99
CA GLU A 39 -3.68 18.55 -20.54
C GLU A 39 -3.86 18.21 -19.05
N ALA A 40 -4.26 19.18 -18.23
CA ALA A 40 -4.59 18.95 -16.82
C ALA A 40 -5.74 17.95 -16.66
N THR A 41 -6.78 18.03 -17.51
CA THR A 41 -7.89 17.08 -17.55
C THR A 41 -7.42 15.67 -17.87
N THR A 42 -6.60 15.48 -18.92
CA THR A 42 -6.06 14.15 -19.26
C THR A 42 -5.18 13.58 -18.15
N ILE A 43 -4.29 14.38 -17.58
CA ILE A 43 -3.45 13.94 -16.45
C ILE A 43 -4.31 13.55 -15.24
N ALA A 44 -5.39 14.29 -14.97
CA ALA A 44 -6.29 14.01 -13.86
C ALA A 44 -7.10 12.72 -14.07
N GLU A 45 -7.54 12.43 -15.30
CA GLU A 45 -8.19 11.17 -15.65
C GLU A 45 -7.26 9.97 -15.38
N GLU A 46 -6.05 9.99 -15.94
CA GLU A 46 -5.04 8.94 -15.76
C GLU A 46 -4.68 8.76 -14.27
N ALA A 47 -4.46 9.88 -13.56
CA ALA A 47 -4.13 9.86 -12.14
C ALA A 47 -5.28 9.33 -11.29
N TYR A 48 -6.52 9.64 -11.63
CA TYR A 48 -7.67 9.14 -10.91
C TYR A 48 -7.83 7.63 -11.07
N ILE A 49 -7.66 7.12 -12.30
CA ILE A 49 -7.68 5.68 -12.60
C ILE A 49 -6.61 4.94 -11.78
N TYR A 50 -5.39 5.47 -11.78
CA TYR A 50 -4.28 4.95 -10.96
C TYR A 50 -4.60 4.96 -9.46
N ALA A 51 -5.16 6.06 -8.95
CA ALA A 51 -5.41 6.27 -7.54
C ALA A 51 -6.61 5.49 -6.99
N PHE A 52 -7.59 5.21 -7.85
CA PHE A 52 -8.87 4.62 -7.47
C PHE A 52 -8.75 3.36 -6.59
N PRO A 53 -8.00 2.30 -6.98
CA PRO A 53 -7.87 1.11 -6.15
C PRO A 53 -7.27 1.41 -4.77
N MET A 54 -6.22 2.25 -4.71
CA MET A 54 -5.60 2.65 -3.45
C MET A 54 -6.56 3.44 -2.55
N MET A 55 -7.34 4.37 -3.11
CA MET A 55 -8.29 5.17 -2.35
C MET A 55 -9.46 4.34 -1.81
N GLU A 56 -9.96 3.36 -2.57
CA GLU A 56 -11.01 2.46 -2.09
C GLU A 56 -10.48 1.44 -1.06
N ASN A 57 -9.22 1.00 -1.21
CA ASN A 57 -8.57 0.19 -0.20
C ASN A 57 -8.34 1.00 1.10
N TYR A 58 -7.91 2.25 0.98
CA TYR A 58 -7.80 3.17 2.10
C TYR A 58 -9.14 3.43 2.78
N ARG A 59 -10.23 3.62 2.02
CA ARG A 59 -11.58 3.74 2.58
C ARG A 59 -11.92 2.55 3.47
N THR A 60 -11.60 1.35 3.01
CA THR A 60 -11.83 0.10 3.73
C THR A 60 -10.98 0.03 5.00
N MET A 61 -9.67 0.32 4.89
CA MET A 61 -8.76 0.43 6.02
C MET A 61 -9.23 1.46 7.04
N TYR A 62 -9.70 2.62 6.60
CA TYR A 62 -10.16 3.71 7.45
C TYR A 62 -11.32 3.25 8.34
N VAL A 63 -12.33 2.62 7.74
CA VAL A 63 -13.48 2.06 8.48
C VAL A 63 -13.05 0.94 9.42
N GLN A 64 -12.21 0.02 8.96
CA GLN A 64 -11.93 -1.22 9.69
C GLN A 64 -10.84 -1.08 10.76
N ALA A 65 -9.88 -0.18 10.57
CA ALA A 65 -8.69 -0.09 11.42
C ALA A 65 -8.47 1.29 12.09
N ILE A 66 -9.11 2.36 11.61
CA ILE A 66 -8.82 3.73 12.06
C ILE A 66 -10.01 4.33 12.81
N ASP A 67 -11.18 4.37 12.19
CA ASP A 67 -12.38 4.95 12.77
C ASP A 67 -13.04 3.99 13.77
N ARG A 68 -12.69 4.15 15.05
CA ARG A 68 -13.22 3.36 16.17
C ARG A 68 -14.73 3.54 16.38
N THR A 69 -15.35 4.54 15.73
CA THR A 69 -16.79 4.81 15.82
C THR A 69 -17.58 4.20 14.66
N ALA A 70 -16.89 3.75 13.60
CA ALA A 70 -17.54 3.16 12.45
C ALA A 70 -18.15 1.80 12.80
N PRO A 71 -19.38 1.48 12.32
CA PRO A 71 -20.00 0.17 12.53
C PRO A 71 -19.16 -1.02 12.03
N GLY A 72 -18.30 -0.78 11.03
CA GLY A 72 -17.40 -1.77 10.43
C GLY A 72 -16.03 -1.87 11.10
N TYR A 73 -15.79 -1.22 12.25
CA TYR A 73 -14.50 -1.28 12.94
C TYR A 73 -14.15 -2.71 13.38
N MET A 74 -12.94 -3.16 13.07
CA MET A 74 -12.48 -4.55 13.22
C MET A 74 -11.37 -4.70 14.28
N GLY A 75 -11.23 -3.74 15.20
CA GLY A 75 -10.29 -3.85 16.33
C GLY A 75 -9.01 -3.03 16.17
N GLY A 76 -8.67 -2.60 14.95
CA GLY A 76 -7.50 -1.76 14.68
C GLY A 76 -6.40 -2.50 13.93
N PHE A 77 -5.21 -1.90 13.89
CA PHE A 77 -4.03 -2.53 13.28
C PHE A 77 -3.45 -3.65 14.15
N ASN A 78 -2.90 -4.66 13.48
CA ASN A 78 -2.19 -5.82 14.06
C ASN A 78 -3.05 -6.70 14.98
N GLU A 79 -4.38 -6.61 14.84
CA GLU A 79 -5.36 -7.42 15.56
C GLU A 79 -6.12 -8.34 14.59
N LEU A 80 -6.41 -9.56 15.05
CA LEU A 80 -7.23 -10.50 14.28
C LEU A 80 -8.71 -10.32 14.63
N MET A 81 -9.53 -10.15 13.61
CA MET A 81 -10.98 -10.24 13.72
C MET A 81 -11.47 -11.53 13.05
N HIS A 82 -12.28 -12.30 13.76
CA HIS A 82 -12.86 -13.54 13.26
C HIS A 82 -14.36 -13.37 13.03
N LYS A 83 -14.83 -13.62 11.80
CA LYS A 83 -16.24 -13.87 11.56
C LYS A 83 -16.51 -15.33 11.91
N SER A 84 -17.21 -15.54 13.01
CA SER A 84 -17.48 -16.86 13.60
C SER A 84 -18.83 -17.46 13.16
N GLU A 85 -19.45 -16.87 12.14
CA GLU A 85 -20.75 -17.25 11.60
C GLU A 85 -20.64 -17.44 10.08
N LEU A 86 -21.52 -18.28 9.52
CA LEU A 86 -21.67 -18.37 8.07
C LEU A 86 -22.17 -17.02 7.56
N LEU A 87 -21.55 -16.53 6.49
CA LEU A 87 -21.89 -15.23 5.93
C LEU A 87 -23.11 -15.37 5.02
N GLY A 88 -24.24 -14.77 5.40
CA GLY A 88 -25.42 -14.66 4.56
C GLY A 88 -25.38 -13.43 3.64
N PRO A 89 -26.44 -13.22 2.83
CA PRO A 89 -26.53 -12.10 1.88
C PRO A 89 -26.47 -10.70 2.52
N GLU A 90 -26.64 -10.61 3.84
CA GLU A 90 -26.52 -9.39 4.63
C GLU A 90 -25.07 -8.91 4.85
N PHE A 91 -24.06 -9.76 4.65
CA PHE A 91 -22.66 -9.39 4.82
C PHE A 91 -22.13 -8.56 3.63
N LYS A 92 -21.74 -7.30 3.89
CA LYS A 92 -21.35 -6.32 2.86
C LYS A 92 -19.91 -5.83 2.94
N ASP A 93 -19.10 -6.33 3.87
CA ASP A 93 -17.71 -5.85 4.05
C ASP A 93 -16.75 -6.38 2.97
N ILE A 94 -17.12 -7.45 2.26
CA ILE A 94 -16.39 -8.00 1.11
C ILE A 94 -17.34 -8.13 -0.07
N VAL A 95 -16.90 -7.67 -1.24
CA VAL A 95 -17.67 -7.82 -2.49
C VAL A 95 -17.80 -9.30 -2.84
N ARG A 96 -19.04 -9.77 -2.99
CA ARG A 96 -19.38 -11.16 -3.36
C ARG A 96 -18.79 -12.20 -2.37
N PRO A 97 -19.24 -12.21 -1.10
CA PRO A 97 -18.80 -13.23 -0.16
C PRO A 97 -19.21 -14.62 -0.66
N ASN A 98 -18.36 -15.62 -0.42
CA ASN A 98 -18.70 -17.02 -0.68
C ASN A 98 -19.17 -17.70 0.61
N ASN A 99 -19.98 -18.75 0.47
CA ASN A 99 -20.47 -19.55 1.60
C ASN A 99 -19.60 -20.80 1.86
N ASP A 100 -18.51 -20.96 1.12
CA ASP A 100 -17.59 -22.11 1.21
C ASP A 100 -16.53 -21.91 2.29
N THR A 101 -16.38 -20.68 2.80
CA THR A 101 -15.33 -20.31 3.77
C THR A 101 -15.84 -19.36 4.85
N MET A 102 -15.36 -19.55 6.08
CA MET A 102 -15.46 -18.53 7.13
C MET A 102 -14.23 -17.64 7.12
N TYR A 103 -14.45 -16.36 7.42
CA TYR A 103 -13.44 -15.33 7.25
C TYR A 103 -12.77 -14.92 8.56
N SER A 104 -11.50 -14.55 8.47
CA SER A 104 -10.83 -13.72 9.46
C SER A 104 -10.05 -12.63 8.75
N PHE A 105 -9.81 -11.52 9.43
CA PHE A 105 -9.25 -10.33 8.83
C PHE A 105 -8.22 -9.70 9.77
N ALA A 106 -7.23 -9.04 9.19
CA ALA A 106 -6.35 -8.14 9.91
C ALA A 106 -5.80 -7.07 8.98
N TRP A 107 -5.76 -5.83 9.44
CA TRP A 107 -4.91 -4.81 8.85
C TRP A 107 -3.59 -4.78 9.59
N LEU A 108 -2.48 -4.90 8.88
CA LEU A 108 -1.15 -4.84 9.46
C LEU A 108 -0.56 -3.44 9.30
N ASP A 109 -0.02 -2.87 10.38
CA ASP A 109 0.84 -1.67 10.34
C ASP A 109 2.29 -2.14 10.50
N LEU A 110 3.05 -2.05 9.41
CA LEU A 110 4.40 -2.58 9.27
C LEU A 110 5.48 -1.49 9.42
N ARG A 111 5.09 -0.23 9.69
CA ARG A 111 6.01 0.92 9.73
C ARG A 111 7.03 0.82 10.85
N ALA A 112 6.65 0.25 11.99
CA ALA A 112 7.56 0.07 13.12
C ALA A 112 8.45 -1.17 12.97
N GLN A 113 7.85 -2.25 12.48
CA GLN A 113 8.49 -3.56 12.34
C GLN A 113 7.55 -4.54 11.59
N PRO A 114 8.09 -5.65 11.06
CA PRO A 114 7.29 -6.74 10.56
C PRO A 114 6.38 -7.39 11.60
N ILE A 115 5.31 -8.02 11.13
CA ILE A 115 4.40 -8.84 11.92
C ILE A 115 4.55 -10.30 11.48
N VAL A 116 4.64 -11.20 12.44
CA VAL A 116 4.72 -12.64 12.20
C VAL A 116 3.32 -13.24 12.26
N VAL A 117 2.88 -13.82 11.14
CA VAL A 117 1.65 -14.60 11.04
C VAL A 117 1.98 -16.06 11.35
N THR A 118 1.39 -16.62 12.41
CA THR A 118 1.53 -18.04 12.75
C THR A 118 0.23 -18.78 12.50
N VAL A 119 0.32 -19.88 11.76
CA VAL A 119 -0.80 -20.76 11.42
C VAL A 119 -0.59 -22.15 12.05
N PRO A 120 -1.66 -22.80 12.54
CA PRO A 120 -1.57 -24.18 12.99
C PRO A 120 -1.41 -25.14 11.81
N GLU A 121 -1.17 -26.41 12.12
CA GLU A 121 -1.38 -27.47 11.12
C GLU A 121 -2.88 -27.56 10.80
N ILE A 122 -3.23 -27.54 9.51
CA ILE A 122 -4.60 -27.62 8.99
C ILE A 122 -4.63 -28.69 7.89
N LYS A 123 -4.94 -29.92 8.27
CA LYS A 123 -5.09 -31.05 7.34
C LYS A 123 -6.53 -31.22 6.91
N ASN A 124 -6.73 -31.75 5.70
CA ASN A 124 -8.04 -32.10 5.13
C ASN A 124 -9.04 -30.94 5.09
N ARG A 125 -8.54 -29.70 5.02
CA ARG A 125 -9.33 -28.48 4.92
C ARG A 125 -8.55 -27.43 4.15
N TYR A 126 -9.21 -26.76 3.22
CA TYR A 126 -8.64 -25.61 2.53
C TYR A 126 -8.55 -24.41 3.46
N TYR A 127 -7.41 -23.71 3.39
CA TYR A 127 -7.27 -22.38 3.94
C TYR A 127 -6.36 -21.52 3.08
N SER A 128 -6.56 -20.21 3.15
CA SER A 128 -5.65 -19.22 2.60
C SER A 128 -5.62 -17.96 3.45
N ILE A 129 -4.47 -17.31 3.48
CA ILE A 129 -4.25 -15.95 3.93
C ILE A 129 -3.74 -15.21 2.69
N GLN A 130 -4.59 -14.35 2.15
CA GLN A 130 -4.27 -13.47 1.06
C GLN A 130 -3.63 -12.20 1.64
N LEU A 131 -2.45 -11.84 1.15
CA LEU A 131 -1.72 -10.65 1.58
C LEU A 131 -1.85 -9.58 0.49
N ILE A 132 -2.50 -8.47 0.85
CA ILE A 132 -2.90 -7.42 -0.08
C ILE A 132 -2.20 -6.12 0.32
N ASP A 133 -1.42 -5.53 -0.59
CA ASP A 133 -0.80 -4.23 -0.36
C ASP A 133 -1.78 -3.08 -0.57
N MET A 134 -1.32 -1.84 -0.38
CA MET A 134 -2.18 -0.66 -0.59
C MET A 134 -2.58 -0.47 -2.05
N PHE A 135 -1.79 -0.94 -3.03
CA PHE A 135 -2.12 -0.93 -4.46
C PHE A 135 -3.20 -1.97 -4.83
N THR A 136 -3.65 -2.77 -3.87
CA THR A 136 -4.58 -3.90 -4.06
C THR A 136 -3.96 -5.10 -4.78
N HIS A 137 -2.63 -5.15 -4.90
CA HIS A 137 -1.94 -6.32 -5.40
C HIS A 137 -1.89 -7.41 -4.33
N ASN A 138 -2.16 -8.64 -4.77
CA ASN A 138 -1.92 -9.84 -3.96
C ASN A 138 -0.46 -10.23 -4.11
N PHE A 139 0.41 -9.70 -3.26
CA PHE A 139 1.84 -9.96 -3.40
C PHE A 139 2.23 -11.37 -2.97
N ASP A 140 1.49 -11.98 -2.03
CA ASP A 140 1.76 -13.35 -1.57
C ASP A 140 0.53 -14.03 -0.94
N TYR A 141 0.65 -15.36 -0.76
CA TYR A 141 -0.36 -16.19 -0.11
C TYR A 141 0.28 -17.16 0.89
N ILE A 142 -0.36 -17.35 2.05
CA ILE A 142 -0.07 -18.47 2.98
C ILE A 142 -1.26 -19.42 2.95
N GLY A 143 -1.06 -20.72 2.71
CA GLY A 143 -2.20 -21.62 2.65
C GLY A 143 -1.94 -22.94 1.94
N THR A 144 -3.00 -23.75 1.86
CA THR A 144 -3.01 -25.11 1.32
C THR A 144 -2.33 -25.22 -0.06
N ARG A 145 -2.48 -24.20 -0.91
CA ARG A 145 -1.98 -24.20 -2.29
C ARG A 145 -0.61 -23.52 -2.46
N SER A 146 -0.13 -22.77 -1.47
CA SER A 146 1.12 -21.99 -1.58
C SER A 146 2.20 -22.51 -0.62
N THR A 147 1.89 -22.59 0.68
CA THR A 147 2.85 -22.94 1.74
C THR A 147 2.59 -24.31 2.36
N GLY A 148 1.56 -25.02 1.90
CA GLY A 148 1.16 -26.34 2.39
C GLY A 148 0.24 -26.28 3.61
N THR A 149 0.16 -27.40 4.34
CA THR A 149 -0.82 -27.62 5.43
C THR A 149 -0.19 -27.74 6.81
N GLU A 150 1.14 -27.77 6.88
CA GLU A 150 1.88 -27.85 8.14
C GLU A 150 1.82 -26.55 8.93
N ALA A 151 1.96 -26.64 10.26
CA ALA A 151 2.13 -25.46 11.10
C ALA A 151 3.34 -24.63 10.66
N GLY A 152 3.26 -23.30 10.80
CA GLY A 152 4.36 -22.42 10.40
C GLY A 152 4.17 -20.97 10.80
N SER A 153 5.29 -20.26 10.87
CA SER A 153 5.36 -18.82 11.11
C SER A 153 5.95 -18.13 9.89
N TYR A 154 5.32 -17.05 9.45
CA TYR A 154 5.66 -16.29 8.25
C TYR A 154 5.79 -14.83 8.60
N VAL A 155 6.90 -14.19 8.21
CA VAL A 155 7.15 -12.77 8.49
C VAL A 155 6.54 -11.94 7.38
N ILE A 156 5.66 -10.99 7.73
CA ILE A 156 5.10 -10.01 6.79
C ILE A 156 5.80 -8.68 7.03
N ALA A 157 6.54 -8.20 6.03
CA ALA A 157 7.40 -7.03 6.13
C ALA A 157 6.95 -5.90 5.20
N GLY A 158 7.07 -4.67 5.68
CA GLY A 158 6.88 -3.47 4.86
C GLY A 158 8.12 -3.17 4.00
N PRO A 159 8.02 -2.20 3.08
CA PRO A 159 9.04 -1.95 2.06
C PRO A 159 10.40 -1.53 2.63
N GLU A 160 10.42 -0.82 3.76
CA GLU A 160 11.65 -0.31 4.38
C GLU A 160 12.39 -1.32 5.26
N TRP A 161 11.84 -2.52 5.46
CA TRP A 161 12.52 -3.54 6.25
C TRP A 161 13.76 -4.08 5.52
N ARG A 162 14.87 -4.18 6.25
CA ARG A 162 16.18 -4.68 5.77
C ARG A 162 16.75 -5.82 6.62
N GLY A 163 15.90 -6.43 7.46
CA GLY A 163 16.33 -7.52 8.33
C GLY A 163 16.50 -8.83 7.58
N THR A 164 16.93 -9.87 8.31
CA THR A 164 17.08 -11.23 7.79
C THR A 164 15.95 -12.12 8.29
N LYS A 165 15.56 -13.13 7.50
CA LYS A 165 14.57 -14.14 7.92
C LYS A 165 14.98 -14.79 9.26
N PRO A 166 14.15 -14.76 10.30
CA PRO A 166 14.37 -15.52 11.52
C PRO A 166 14.53 -17.02 11.22
N ARG A 167 15.36 -17.72 12.00
CA ARG A 167 15.56 -19.17 11.84
C ARG A 167 14.25 -19.94 11.92
N ASP A 168 13.39 -19.55 12.86
CA ASP A 168 12.14 -20.24 13.17
C ASP A 168 10.96 -19.81 12.28
N ALA A 169 11.18 -18.88 11.33
CA ALA A 169 10.19 -18.51 10.32
C ALA A 169 10.38 -19.32 9.04
N LYS A 170 9.28 -19.81 8.44
CA LYS A 170 9.28 -20.54 7.18
C LYS A 170 9.61 -19.63 5.99
N ALA A 171 9.04 -18.43 5.93
CA ALA A 171 9.30 -17.45 4.87
C ALA A 171 9.23 -16.00 5.38
N VAL A 172 9.70 -15.08 4.55
CA VAL A 172 9.42 -13.64 4.64
C VAL A 172 8.70 -13.24 3.37
N PHE A 173 7.59 -12.53 3.52
CA PHE A 173 6.85 -11.91 2.43
C PHE A 173 6.96 -10.40 2.64
N GLN A 174 7.49 -9.69 1.65
CA GLN A 174 7.76 -8.25 1.74
C GLN A 174 6.94 -7.53 0.68
N GLY A 175 6.00 -6.70 1.14
CA GLY A 175 5.14 -5.89 0.28
C GLY A 175 5.72 -4.51 0.02
N GLU A 176 5.07 -3.78 -0.88
CA GLU A 176 5.46 -2.42 -1.30
C GLU A 176 4.78 -1.32 -0.48
N SER A 177 4.02 -1.68 0.55
CA SER A 177 3.27 -0.73 1.39
C SER A 177 3.52 -0.91 2.88
N SER A 178 3.43 0.21 3.60
CA SER A 178 3.42 0.29 5.07
C SER A 178 2.28 -0.48 5.71
N PHE A 179 1.15 -0.56 5.01
CA PHE A 179 -0.07 -1.23 5.48
C PHE A 179 -0.43 -2.40 4.58
N VAL A 180 -0.82 -3.53 5.17
CA VAL A 180 -1.19 -4.75 4.44
C VAL A 180 -2.53 -5.26 4.96
N TYR A 181 -3.44 -5.61 4.06
CA TYR A 181 -4.68 -6.28 4.42
C TYR A 181 -4.52 -7.80 4.29
N CYS A 182 -4.80 -8.50 5.38
CA CYS A 182 -4.81 -9.95 5.44
C CYS A 182 -6.25 -10.44 5.38
N VAL A 183 -6.62 -11.13 4.31
CA VAL A 183 -7.91 -11.82 4.21
C VAL A 183 -7.68 -13.32 4.38
N ILE A 184 -8.16 -13.85 5.51
CA ILE A 184 -8.03 -15.26 5.88
C ILE A 184 -9.33 -15.96 5.54
N ARG A 185 -9.26 -17.02 4.75
CA ARG A 185 -10.38 -17.89 4.39
C ARG A 185 -10.09 -19.29 4.91
N THR A 186 -11.03 -19.85 5.66
CA THR A 186 -10.96 -21.23 6.14
C THR A 186 -12.21 -21.96 5.65
N GLU A 187 -12.04 -23.02 4.88
CA GLU A 187 -13.16 -23.81 4.33
C GLU A 187 -14.11 -24.27 5.44
N VAL A 188 -15.41 -24.28 5.16
CA VAL A 188 -16.46 -24.76 6.04
C VAL A 188 -17.37 -25.72 5.27
N GLY A 189 -17.56 -26.94 5.78
CA GLY A 189 -18.37 -27.97 5.13
C GLY A 189 -19.89 -27.81 5.33
N GLY A 190 -20.33 -26.76 6.02
CA GLY A 190 -21.72 -26.48 6.36
C GLY A 190 -21.91 -26.10 7.84
N PRO A 191 -23.16 -25.93 8.30
CA PRO A 191 -23.48 -25.47 9.66
C PRO A 191 -22.85 -26.31 10.77
N ASP A 192 -22.83 -27.65 10.62
CA ASP A 192 -22.29 -28.57 11.64
C ASP A 192 -20.76 -28.48 11.80
N ASP A 193 -20.08 -27.88 10.82
CA ASP A 193 -18.62 -27.76 10.78
C ASP A 193 -18.11 -26.40 11.31
N VAL A 194 -19.01 -25.45 11.56
CA VAL A 194 -18.69 -24.09 12.05
C VAL A 194 -17.84 -24.13 13.32
N ALA A 195 -18.19 -25.00 14.28
CA ALA A 195 -17.44 -25.11 15.53
C ALA A 195 -15.98 -25.57 15.31
N ALA A 196 -15.73 -26.43 14.33
CA ALA A 196 -14.38 -26.89 13.98
C ALA A 196 -13.57 -25.76 13.32
N VAL A 197 -14.20 -24.96 12.46
CA VAL A 197 -13.56 -23.80 11.82
C VAL A 197 -13.23 -22.71 12.85
N VAL A 198 -14.13 -22.43 13.79
CA VAL A 198 -13.86 -21.52 14.91
C VAL A 198 -12.67 -21.99 15.75
N ALA A 199 -12.52 -23.30 15.97
CA ALA A 199 -11.36 -23.84 16.67
C ALA A 199 -10.03 -23.62 15.91
N VAL A 200 -10.06 -23.68 14.57
CA VAL A 200 -8.91 -23.33 13.71
C VAL A 200 -8.62 -21.82 13.78
N GLN A 201 -9.63 -20.97 13.63
CA GLN A 201 -9.50 -19.51 13.69
C GLN A 201 -8.81 -19.05 14.98
N LYS A 202 -9.21 -19.61 16.11
CA LYS A 202 -8.63 -19.36 17.45
C LYS A 202 -7.16 -19.74 17.58
N ARG A 203 -6.55 -20.40 16.60
CA ARG A 203 -5.14 -20.78 16.58
C ARG A 203 -4.28 -19.94 15.63
N TYR A 204 -4.89 -19.07 14.81
CA TYR A 204 -4.13 -18.03 14.11
C TYR A 204 -3.55 -17.03 15.10
N ARG A 205 -2.33 -16.56 14.86
CA ARG A 205 -1.67 -15.54 15.70
C ARG A 205 -0.98 -14.50 14.84
N LEU A 206 -1.08 -13.26 15.26
CA LEU A 206 -0.20 -12.18 14.85
C LEU A 206 0.76 -11.88 16.00
N THR A 207 2.05 -11.76 15.71
CA THR A 207 3.06 -11.51 16.73
C THR A 207 4.06 -10.50 16.21
N PRO A 208 4.29 -9.37 16.89
CA PRO A 208 5.35 -8.44 16.52
C PRO A 208 6.70 -9.14 16.40
N LEU A 209 7.49 -8.82 15.38
CA LEU A 209 8.74 -9.53 15.10
C LEU A 209 9.70 -9.54 16.30
N ASN A 210 9.81 -8.42 17.03
CA ASN A 210 10.64 -8.36 18.24
C ASN A 210 10.22 -9.40 19.29
N VAL A 211 8.92 -9.59 19.51
CA VAL A 211 8.36 -10.55 20.47
C VAL A 211 8.61 -11.97 19.99
N PHE A 212 8.41 -12.23 18.68
CA PHE A 212 8.71 -13.51 18.07
C PHE A 212 10.19 -13.90 18.24
N LEU A 213 11.10 -12.92 18.19
CA LEU A 213 12.53 -13.10 18.43
C LEU A 213 12.93 -13.16 19.91
N GLY A 214 11.96 -13.12 20.85
CA GLY A 214 12.22 -13.12 22.29
C GLY A 214 12.86 -11.82 22.82
N ARG A 215 12.74 -10.71 22.09
CA ARG A 215 13.28 -9.40 22.49
C ARG A 215 12.22 -8.59 23.25
N SER A 216 12.64 -7.85 24.28
CA SER A 216 11.77 -6.98 25.06
C SER A 216 11.33 -5.74 24.27
N GLY A 217 10.04 -5.37 24.38
CA GLY A 217 9.49 -4.09 23.89
C GLY A 217 9.26 -4.04 22.37
N ALA A 218 8.00 -3.87 21.96
CA ALA A 218 7.67 -3.63 20.56
C ALA A 218 7.95 -2.16 20.22
N PRO A 219 8.82 -1.84 19.23
CA PRO A 219 8.90 -0.47 18.73
C PRO A 219 7.50 0.01 18.32
N ALA A 220 7.14 1.21 18.77
CA ALA A 220 5.90 1.86 18.34
C ALA A 220 6.13 2.51 16.98
N ALA A 221 5.13 2.47 16.11
CA ALA A 221 5.18 3.23 14.86
C ALA A 221 5.21 4.73 15.17
N ALA A 222 5.85 5.50 14.28
CA ALA A 222 5.77 6.94 14.36
C ALA A 222 4.29 7.40 14.29
N GLY A 223 3.95 8.43 15.06
CA GLY A 223 2.62 9.01 15.06
C GLY A 223 2.24 9.49 13.65
N ILE A 224 1.08 9.06 13.17
CA ILE A 224 0.52 9.44 11.87
C ILE A 224 -0.87 10.01 12.09
N THR A 225 -1.18 11.08 11.37
CA THR A 225 -2.54 11.62 11.31
C THR A 225 -3.18 11.16 10.01
N PHE A 226 -4.04 10.14 10.11
CA PHE A 226 -4.80 9.63 8.98
C PHE A 226 -5.83 10.66 8.51
N PRO A 227 -5.84 11.08 7.22
CA PRO A 227 -6.90 11.90 6.67
C PRO A 227 -8.25 11.18 6.76
N ALA A 228 -9.31 11.86 7.20
CA ALA A 228 -10.64 11.27 7.12
C ALA A 228 -11.02 10.96 5.66
N TYR A 229 -11.64 9.81 5.42
CA TYR A 229 -12.16 9.50 4.08
C TYR A 229 -13.46 10.28 3.84
N ASP A 230 -13.42 11.21 2.88
CA ASP A 230 -14.58 11.99 2.44
C ASP A 230 -14.91 11.60 0.98
N PRO A 231 -16.05 10.93 0.73
CA PRO A 231 -16.43 10.50 -0.62
C PRO A 231 -16.58 11.64 -1.63
N SER A 232 -16.95 12.85 -1.18
CA SER A 232 -17.11 14.00 -2.07
C SER A 232 -15.75 14.54 -2.51
N ARG A 233 -14.79 14.61 -1.57
CA ARG A 233 -13.41 15.00 -1.87
C ARG A 233 -12.69 13.95 -2.70
N ALA A 234 -12.89 12.67 -2.41
CA ALA A 234 -12.32 11.57 -3.17
C ALA A 234 -12.78 11.56 -4.64
N LYS A 235 -13.96 12.11 -4.96
CA LYS A 235 -14.53 12.17 -6.31
C LYS A 235 -14.45 13.57 -6.96
N SER A 236 -13.50 14.39 -6.53
CA SER A 236 -13.24 15.73 -7.08
C SER A 236 -11.73 15.95 -7.16
N ALA A 237 -11.29 17.09 -7.68
CA ALA A 237 -9.89 17.52 -7.74
C ALA A 237 -9.16 17.44 -6.38
N ALA A 238 -9.90 17.40 -5.27
CA ALA A 238 -9.36 17.19 -3.93
C ALA A 238 -8.81 15.77 -3.69
N PHE A 239 -9.06 14.79 -4.56
CA PHE A 239 -8.53 13.43 -4.46
C PHE A 239 -7.00 13.40 -4.38
N ILE A 240 -6.33 14.38 -5.03
CA ILE A 240 -4.87 14.49 -5.03
C ILE A 240 -4.31 14.60 -3.62
N ASP A 241 -5.02 15.21 -2.66
CA ASP A 241 -4.53 15.33 -1.29
C ASP A 241 -4.49 13.97 -0.59
N LEU A 242 -5.49 13.11 -0.84
CA LEU A 242 -5.53 11.76 -0.29
C LEU A 242 -4.46 10.89 -0.98
N LEU A 243 -4.35 10.96 -2.31
CA LEU A 243 -3.29 10.25 -3.02
C LEU A 243 -1.90 10.68 -2.52
N ASN A 244 -1.67 11.97 -2.30
CA ASN A 244 -0.40 12.49 -1.77
C ASN A 244 -0.07 11.95 -0.39
N PHE A 245 -1.08 11.73 0.46
CA PHE A 245 -0.90 11.01 1.72
C PHE A 245 -0.52 9.55 1.47
N LEU A 246 -1.27 8.83 0.64
CA LEU A 246 -1.04 7.41 0.36
C LEU A 246 0.34 7.13 -0.25
N LEU A 247 0.84 8.04 -1.09
CA LEU A 247 2.18 7.99 -1.67
C LEU A 247 3.31 8.09 -0.63
N THR A 248 3.02 8.49 0.62
CA THR A 248 4.01 8.40 1.72
C THR A 248 4.07 7.04 2.38
N GLU A 249 3.10 6.17 2.09
CA GLU A 249 2.89 4.88 2.73
C GLU A 249 3.11 3.69 1.78
N VAL A 250 3.62 3.98 0.57
CA VAL A 250 3.94 3.00 -0.46
C VAL A 250 5.27 3.33 -1.12
N VAL A 251 5.91 2.31 -1.69
CA VAL A 251 7.01 2.47 -2.64
C VAL A 251 6.44 2.36 -4.03
N VAL A 252 6.52 3.46 -4.78
CA VAL A 252 6.18 3.47 -6.21
C VAL A 252 7.28 2.74 -6.95
N ALA A 253 6.89 1.85 -7.86
CA ALA A 253 7.84 1.06 -8.64
C ALA A 253 8.67 1.96 -9.58
N PRO A 254 9.96 1.67 -9.82
CA PRO A 254 10.79 2.49 -10.71
C PRO A 254 10.22 2.64 -12.13
N GLU A 255 9.50 1.64 -12.62
CA GLU A 255 8.83 1.67 -13.93
C GLU A 255 7.74 2.74 -14.04
N GLU A 256 7.24 3.25 -12.91
CA GLU A 256 6.19 4.28 -12.82
C GLU A 256 6.76 5.68 -12.54
N GLU A 257 8.09 5.87 -12.58
CA GLU A 257 8.73 7.18 -12.33
C GLU A 257 8.26 8.26 -13.33
N GLU A 258 8.16 7.92 -14.62
CA GLU A 258 7.64 8.83 -15.64
C GLU A 258 6.17 9.20 -15.38
N LEU A 259 5.36 8.22 -14.98
CA LEU A 259 3.96 8.41 -14.62
C LEU A 259 3.82 9.38 -13.45
N MET A 260 4.60 9.19 -12.38
CA MET A 260 4.63 10.11 -11.25
C MET A 260 5.12 11.50 -11.66
N GLY A 261 6.10 11.58 -12.57
CA GLY A 261 6.57 12.83 -13.16
C GLY A 261 5.44 13.61 -13.82
N ARG A 262 4.61 12.93 -14.63
CA ARG A 262 3.41 13.51 -15.26
C ARG A 262 2.39 13.98 -14.23
N PHE A 263 2.02 13.12 -13.28
CA PHE A 263 1.04 13.44 -12.23
C PHE A 263 1.48 14.63 -11.36
N SER A 264 2.79 14.81 -11.18
CA SER A 264 3.33 15.93 -10.42
C SER A 264 2.98 17.31 -10.98
N ARG A 265 2.62 17.41 -12.27
CA ARG A 265 2.19 18.65 -12.92
C ARG A 265 0.84 19.17 -12.41
N ILE A 266 0.01 18.29 -11.85
CA ILE A 266 -1.29 18.65 -11.25
C ILE A 266 -1.26 18.63 -9.72
N GLY A 267 -0.06 18.60 -9.12
CA GLY A 267 0.12 18.68 -7.67
C GLY A 267 0.20 17.33 -6.95
N ILE A 268 0.27 16.20 -7.69
CA ILE A 268 0.45 14.89 -7.08
C ILE A 268 1.93 14.66 -6.73
N ARG A 269 2.23 14.59 -5.44
CA ARG A 269 3.56 14.32 -4.86
C ARG A 269 3.38 13.79 -3.44
N ALA A 270 4.17 12.79 -3.06
CA ALA A 270 4.18 12.26 -1.71
C ALA A 270 4.29 13.37 -0.66
N GLY A 271 3.36 13.40 0.30
CA GLY A 271 3.31 14.35 1.41
C GLY A 271 2.63 15.70 1.11
N ALA A 272 2.28 16.01 -0.14
CA ALA A 272 1.65 17.27 -0.52
C ALA A 272 0.13 17.32 -0.25
N MET A 273 -0.33 16.98 0.96
CA MET A 273 -1.75 16.82 1.37
C MET A 273 -2.61 18.12 1.38
N GLY A 274 -2.11 19.19 0.77
CA GLY A 274 -2.82 20.47 0.63
C GLY A 274 -2.71 21.08 -0.76
N ALA A 275 -2.16 20.33 -1.72
CA ALA A 275 -1.95 20.80 -3.09
C ALA A 275 -3.27 21.25 -3.73
N SER A 276 -4.39 20.59 -3.40
CA SER A 276 -5.69 20.92 -3.97
C SER A 276 -6.16 22.33 -3.60
N ARG A 277 -5.69 22.91 -2.49
CA ARG A 277 -6.07 24.28 -2.05
C ARG A 277 -5.40 25.37 -2.88
N SER A 278 -4.29 25.04 -3.54
CA SER A 278 -3.51 25.98 -4.35
C SER A 278 -3.87 25.95 -5.84
N LEU A 279 -4.81 25.09 -6.25
CA LEU A 279 -5.31 25.06 -7.62
C LEU A 279 -6.06 26.35 -7.96
N SER A 280 -5.75 26.94 -9.12
CA SER A 280 -6.58 27.99 -9.70
C SER A 280 -7.99 27.45 -10.01
N PRO A 281 -9.01 28.31 -10.14
CA PRO A 281 -10.34 27.87 -10.54
C PRO A 281 -10.33 27.04 -11.83
N GLU A 282 -9.56 27.47 -12.84
CA GLU A 282 -9.47 26.80 -14.14
C GLU A 282 -8.83 25.40 -14.04
N LEU A 283 -7.79 25.25 -13.21
CA LEU A 283 -7.18 23.94 -12.98
C LEU A 283 -8.08 23.03 -12.14
N ARG A 284 -8.79 23.58 -11.16
CA ARG A 284 -9.74 22.82 -10.36
C ARG A 284 -10.83 22.22 -11.24
N ASP A 285 -11.44 23.04 -12.10
CA ASP A 285 -12.49 22.60 -13.02
C ASP A 285 -11.95 21.54 -14.00
N ALA A 286 -10.73 21.73 -14.52
CA ALA A 286 -10.09 20.74 -15.39
C ALA A 286 -9.84 19.40 -14.70
N LEU A 287 -9.39 19.40 -13.45
CA LEU A 287 -9.18 18.20 -12.64
C LEU A 287 -10.51 17.53 -12.28
N ASP A 288 -11.53 18.29 -11.89
CA ASP A 288 -12.88 17.77 -11.62
C ASP A 288 -13.46 17.07 -12.87
N GLN A 289 -13.26 17.66 -14.05
CA GLN A 289 -13.64 17.04 -15.32
C GLN A 289 -12.88 15.73 -15.56
N GLY A 290 -11.56 15.71 -15.36
CA GLY A 290 -10.74 14.51 -15.55
C GLY A 290 -11.11 13.39 -14.59
N VAL A 291 -11.39 13.71 -13.32
CA VAL A 291 -11.92 12.76 -12.34
C VAL A 291 -13.24 12.17 -12.82
N GLY A 292 -14.16 13.01 -13.33
CA GLY A 292 -15.42 12.55 -13.91
C GLY A 292 -15.22 11.59 -15.10
N GLN A 293 -14.27 11.88 -15.98
CA GLN A 293 -13.90 11.02 -17.11
C GLN A 293 -13.32 9.69 -16.64
N GLY A 294 -12.39 9.72 -15.68
CA GLY A 294 -11.80 8.51 -15.09
C GLY A 294 -12.83 7.61 -14.42
N MET A 295 -13.80 8.19 -13.70
CA MET A 295 -14.93 7.43 -13.13
C MET A 295 -15.76 6.72 -14.20
N VAL A 296 -16.05 7.39 -15.32
CA VAL A 296 -16.78 6.79 -16.45
C VAL A 296 -15.96 5.69 -17.12
N ALA A 297 -14.65 5.89 -17.28
CA ALA A 297 -13.74 4.88 -17.83
C ALA A 297 -13.70 3.63 -16.95
N ILE A 298 -13.59 3.78 -15.62
CA ILE A 298 -13.63 2.68 -14.66
C ILE A 298 -14.95 1.91 -14.75
N ASP A 299 -16.09 2.61 -14.74
CA ASP A 299 -17.41 1.97 -14.82
C ASP A 299 -17.58 1.20 -16.14
N LYS A 300 -17.16 1.79 -17.25
CA LYS A 300 -17.19 1.15 -18.57
C LYS A 300 -16.32 -0.11 -18.59
N ALA A 301 -15.10 -0.05 -18.07
CA ALA A 301 -14.20 -1.18 -18.02
C ALA A 301 -14.69 -2.30 -17.09
N ALA A 302 -15.34 -1.94 -15.98
CA ALA A 302 -15.96 -2.91 -15.08
C ALA A 302 -17.14 -3.64 -15.75
N TYR A 303 -17.89 -2.95 -16.61
CA TYR A 303 -19.00 -3.53 -17.36
C TYR A 303 -18.55 -4.36 -18.57
N ASP A 304 -17.59 -3.85 -19.34
CA ASP A 304 -17.04 -4.51 -20.54
C ASP A 304 -15.51 -4.62 -20.44
N PRO A 305 -14.99 -5.64 -19.75
CA PRO A 305 -13.56 -5.86 -19.61
C PRO A 305 -12.88 -6.28 -20.92
N SER A 306 -13.62 -6.54 -22.01
CA SER A 306 -13.03 -6.88 -23.32
C SER A 306 -12.29 -5.72 -23.98
N GLN A 307 -12.57 -4.49 -23.53
CA GLN A 307 -11.88 -3.28 -24.01
C GLN A 307 -10.50 -3.10 -23.38
N LEU A 308 -10.21 -3.82 -22.29
CA LEU A 308 -8.95 -3.69 -21.56
C LEU A 308 -7.79 -4.32 -22.32
N GLN A 309 -6.68 -3.61 -22.38
CA GLN A 309 -5.46 -4.14 -22.97
C GLN A 309 -5.01 -5.41 -22.24
N GLY A 310 -4.64 -6.45 -22.99
CA GLY A 310 -4.18 -7.72 -22.43
C GLY A 310 -5.28 -8.63 -21.88
N VAL A 311 -6.55 -8.18 -21.86
CA VAL A 311 -7.67 -8.98 -21.38
C VAL A 311 -8.30 -9.79 -22.51
N THR A 312 -8.48 -11.08 -22.26
CA THR A 312 -9.23 -11.97 -23.16
C THR A 312 -10.53 -12.37 -22.51
N VAL A 313 -11.64 -12.08 -23.20
CA VAL A 313 -12.99 -12.53 -22.83
C VAL A 313 -13.36 -13.73 -23.69
N ARG A 314 -13.81 -14.81 -23.04
CA ARG A 314 -14.33 -16.00 -23.73
C ARG A 314 -15.77 -16.22 -23.34
N GLU A 315 -16.66 -16.23 -24.34
CA GLU A 315 -18.09 -16.42 -24.12
C GLU A 315 -18.58 -17.72 -24.77
N GLY A 316 -19.47 -18.42 -24.09
CA GLY A 316 -20.10 -19.61 -24.63
C GLY A 316 -21.21 -20.15 -23.73
N ARG A 317 -22.38 -20.43 -24.31
CA ARG A 317 -23.54 -21.03 -23.60
C ARG A 317 -23.96 -20.26 -22.34
N GLY A 318 -23.94 -18.92 -22.40
CA GLY A 318 -24.31 -18.06 -21.28
C GLY A 318 -23.24 -17.89 -20.19
N TRP A 319 -22.05 -18.46 -20.39
CA TRP A 319 -20.89 -18.27 -19.51
C TRP A 319 -19.90 -17.30 -20.14
N GLN A 320 -19.28 -16.48 -19.30
CA GLN A 320 -18.17 -15.60 -19.65
C GLN A 320 -16.97 -15.95 -18.76
N GLY A 321 -15.83 -16.22 -19.37
CA GLY A 321 -14.54 -16.40 -18.72
C GLY A 321 -13.61 -15.25 -19.07
N LEU A 322 -12.84 -14.79 -18.08
CA LEU A 322 -11.88 -13.70 -18.22
C LEU A 322 -10.46 -14.21 -17.98
N ALA A 323 -9.52 -13.80 -18.81
CA ALA A 323 -8.09 -14.03 -18.64
C ALA A 323 -7.33 -12.70 -18.82
N GLY A 324 -6.23 -12.53 -18.10
CA GLY A 324 -5.41 -11.30 -18.17
C GLY A 324 -5.87 -10.16 -17.27
N ILE A 325 -6.99 -10.30 -16.55
CA ILE A 325 -7.49 -9.27 -15.60
C ILE A 325 -6.81 -9.33 -14.22
N PHE A 326 -6.05 -10.38 -13.95
CA PHE A 326 -5.31 -10.59 -12.70
C PHE A 326 -3.92 -11.13 -13.03
N GLY A 327 -2.92 -10.67 -12.28
CA GLY A 327 -1.54 -11.10 -12.37
C GLY A 327 -0.76 -10.75 -11.11
N PRO A 328 0.50 -11.21 -10.99
CA PRO A 328 1.39 -10.70 -9.96
C PRO A 328 1.66 -9.20 -10.17
N GLY A 329 1.97 -8.49 -9.09
CA GLY A 329 2.04 -7.02 -9.10
C GLY A 329 3.03 -6.46 -10.12
N ASP A 330 4.17 -7.11 -10.30
CA ASP A 330 5.19 -6.74 -11.31
C ASP A 330 4.67 -6.79 -12.75
N VAL A 331 3.77 -7.73 -13.06
CA VAL A 331 3.10 -7.83 -14.36
C VAL A 331 2.01 -6.77 -14.49
N MET A 332 1.28 -6.46 -13.42
CA MET A 332 0.13 -5.54 -13.45
C MET A 332 0.52 -4.06 -13.39
N ARG A 333 1.74 -3.72 -12.94
CA ARG A 333 2.28 -2.35 -13.02
C ARG A 333 2.17 -1.81 -14.43
N THR A 334 1.91 -0.51 -14.55
CA THR A 334 1.70 0.19 -15.84
C THR A 334 0.49 -0.26 -16.66
N GLN A 335 -0.19 -1.35 -16.29
CA GLN A 335 -1.42 -1.83 -16.93
C GLN A 335 -2.64 -1.22 -16.23
N TYR A 336 -2.81 0.08 -16.41
CA TYR A 336 -4.06 0.76 -16.09
C TYR A 336 -5.01 0.67 -17.28
N LEU A 337 -6.26 1.13 -17.09
CA LEU A 337 -7.35 1.01 -18.08
C LEU A 337 -6.95 1.33 -19.53
#